data_AF-A0A6N8IS28-F1
#
_entry.id   AF-A0A6N8IS28-F1
#
_cell.length_a   1.000
_cell.length_b   1.000
_cell.length_c   1.000
_cell.angle_alpha   90.00
_cell.angle_beta   90.00
_cell.angle_gamma   90.00
#
_symmetry.space_group_name_H-M   'P 1'
#
loop_
_entity.id
_entity.type
_entity.pdbx_description
1 polymer ?
#
loop_
_entity_poly.entity_id
_entity_poly.type
_entity_poly.pdbx_seq_one_letter_code
_entity_poly.pdbx_strand_id
1 'polypeptide(L)'
;MRVLVACLEDKSFEFKGNAGQLNQSATWPYFWMPCVMGDDYLQRANCLVEAVPVDVRLLDGCMFVLYQARKDAEAFAAWIPDALAAVEHGYRTMRG
;
A
#
# COMPACT_ATOMS: atom_id res chain seq x y z
N MET A 1 -7.12 3.90 5.90
CA MET A 1 -5.95 4.78 6.14
C MET A 1 -5.76 5.63 4.90
N ARG A 2 -5.44 6.92 5.03
CA ARG A 2 -5.11 7.73 3.84
C ARG A 2 -3.68 7.42 3.41
N VAL A 3 -3.38 7.53 2.12
CA VAL A 3 -2.03 7.39 1.59
C VAL A 3 -1.73 8.52 0.62
N LEU A 4 -0.51 9.02 0.70
CA LEU A 4 0.06 10.00 -0.22
C LEU A 4 1.35 9.42 -0.78
N VAL A 5 1.41 9.26 -2.10
CA VAL A 5 2.60 8.74 -2.80
C VAL A 5 3.15 9.85 -3.69
N ALA A 6 4.44 10.09 -3.58
CA ALA A 6 5.16 11.10 -4.36
C ALA A 6 6.53 10.54 -4.80
N CYS A 7 7.21 11.27 -5.69
CA CYS A 7 8.59 10.95 -6.06
C CYS A 7 9.50 12.18 -6.11
N LEU A 8 10.81 11.95 -6.06
CA LEU A 8 11.82 13.00 -6.16
C LEU A 8 12.14 13.39 -7.59
N GLU A 9 12.10 12.44 -8.53
CA GLU A 9 12.35 12.64 -9.95
C GLU A 9 11.36 13.62 -10.59
N ASP A 10 10.08 13.52 -10.23
CA ASP A 10 9.00 14.38 -10.75
C ASP A 10 8.16 14.94 -9.61
N LYS A 11 8.41 16.21 -9.26
CA LYS A 11 7.70 16.94 -8.19
C LYS A 11 6.23 17.20 -8.50
N SER A 12 5.79 17.01 -9.74
CA SER A 12 4.38 17.16 -10.12
C SER A 12 3.58 15.88 -9.90
N PHE A 13 4.26 14.72 -9.77
CA PHE A 13 3.58 13.46 -9.50
C PHE A 13 3.11 13.40 -8.06
N GLU A 14 1.81 13.23 -7.90
CA GLU A 14 1.17 13.04 -6.61
C GLU A 14 0.00 12.07 -6.76
N PHE A 15 0.01 11.02 -5.96
CA PHE A 15 -1.14 10.14 -5.81
C PHE A 15 -1.70 10.26 -4.38
N LYS A 16 -3.00 10.52 -4.29
CA LYS A 16 -3.75 10.59 -3.04
C LYS A 16 -4.85 9.54 -3.06
N GLY A 17 -4.90 8.71 -2.03
CA GLY A 17 -5.88 7.62 -1.97
C GLY A 17 -6.21 7.17 -0.56
N ASN A 18 -7.15 6.22 -0.48
CA ASN A 18 -7.34 5.39 0.69
C ASN A 18 -6.60 4.07 0.44
N ALA A 19 -6.00 3.50 1.48
CA ALA A 19 -5.26 2.24 1.42
C ALA A 19 -5.69 1.29 2.56
N GLY A 20 -6.91 1.42 3.08
CA GLY A 20 -7.47 0.45 4.04
C GLY A 20 -6.59 0.31 5.28
N GLN A 21 -6.19 -0.92 5.60
CA GLN A 21 -5.18 -1.24 6.63
C GLN A 21 -3.81 -1.49 5.99
N LEU A 22 -3.27 -0.48 5.31
CA LEU A 22 -1.91 -0.53 4.77
C LEU A 22 -0.88 -0.61 5.90
N ASN A 23 -0.03 -1.61 5.85
CA ASN A 23 1.08 -1.80 6.78
C ASN A 23 2.40 -1.74 6.02
N GLN A 24 3.42 -1.23 6.69
CA GLN A 24 4.80 -1.22 6.22
C GLN A 24 5.66 -1.98 7.22
N SER A 25 6.62 -2.75 6.73
CA SER A 25 7.55 -3.47 7.59
C SER A 25 8.64 -2.54 8.12
N ALA A 26 8.91 -2.63 9.42
CA ALA A 26 9.98 -1.85 10.06
C ALA A 26 11.39 -2.30 9.63
N THR A 27 11.53 -3.54 9.15
CA THR A 27 12.83 -4.15 8.84
C THR A 27 13.10 -4.31 7.35
N TRP A 28 12.05 -4.27 6.54
CA TRP A 28 12.15 -4.55 5.11
C TRP A 28 11.27 -3.56 4.34
N PRO A 29 11.66 -3.18 3.11
CA PRO A 29 10.95 -2.19 2.32
C PRO A 29 9.67 -2.74 1.66
N TYR A 30 8.95 -3.63 2.35
CA TYR A 30 7.71 -4.22 1.86
C TYR A 30 6.50 -3.60 2.54
N PHE A 31 5.43 -3.50 1.75
CA PHE A 31 4.11 -3.09 2.19
C PHE A 31 3.15 -4.28 2.08
N TRP A 32 2.11 -4.29 2.91
CA TRP A 32 1.09 -5.31 2.87
C TRP A 32 -0.24 -4.81 3.43
N MET A 33 -1.33 -5.44 3.03
CA MET A 33 -2.65 -5.24 3.62
C MET A 33 -3.18 -6.60 4.12
N PRO A 34 -3.72 -6.69 5.34
CA PRO A 34 -4.36 -7.92 5.81
C PRO A 34 -5.58 -8.21 4.94
N CYS A 35 -5.66 -9.45 4.47
CA CYS A 35 -6.82 -10.00 3.77
C CYS A 35 -7.37 -11.11 4.65
N VAL A 36 -8.47 -10.86 5.36
CA VAL A 36 -9.03 -11.90 6.24
C VAL A 36 -9.93 -12.80 5.39
N MET A 37 -9.53 -14.07 5.21
CA MET A 37 -10.31 -15.09 4.51
C MET A 37 -10.47 -16.33 5.41
N GLY A 38 -11.69 -16.63 5.82
CA GLY A 38 -11.98 -17.69 6.78
C GLY A 38 -11.29 -17.49 8.13
N ASP A 39 -10.87 -18.61 8.74
CA ASP A 39 -10.08 -18.63 9.98
C ASP A 39 -8.59 -18.28 9.76
N ASP A 40 -8.17 -18.02 8.52
CA ASP A 40 -6.79 -17.70 8.19
C ASP A 40 -6.54 -16.19 8.26
N TYR A 41 -6.37 -15.72 9.49
CA TYR A 41 -6.02 -14.32 9.81
C TYR A 41 -4.63 -13.91 9.31
N LEU A 42 -3.83 -14.83 8.75
CA LEU A 42 -2.48 -14.55 8.27
C LEU A 42 -2.42 -14.18 6.79
N GLN A 43 -3.54 -14.28 6.07
CA GLN A 43 -3.58 -13.91 4.66
C GLN A 43 -3.45 -12.39 4.48
N ARG A 44 -2.69 -12.01 3.43
CA ARG A 44 -2.33 -10.62 3.16
C ARG A 44 -2.09 -10.40 1.67
N ALA A 45 -2.51 -9.25 1.18
CA ALA A 45 -2.08 -8.72 -0.11
C ALA A 45 -0.69 -8.10 0.09
N ASN A 46 0.34 -8.72 -0.47
CA ASN A 46 1.70 -8.21 -0.41
C ASN A 46 1.96 -7.27 -1.59
N CYS A 47 2.68 -6.19 -1.32
CA CYS A 47 3.22 -5.31 -2.35
C CYS A 47 4.52 -5.91 -2.88
N LEU A 48 4.57 -6.16 -4.19
CA LEU A 48 5.73 -6.73 -4.88
C LEU A 48 6.61 -5.65 -5.54
N VAL A 49 6.40 -4.38 -5.22
CA VAL A 49 7.21 -3.30 -5.81
C VAL A 49 8.67 -3.50 -5.43
N GLU A 50 9.53 -3.66 -6.44
CA GLU A 50 10.94 -4.02 -6.28
C GLU A 50 11.79 -2.86 -5.72
N ALA A 51 11.33 -1.63 -5.91
CA ALA A 51 12.03 -0.45 -5.47
C ALA A 51 11.81 -0.15 -3.99
N VAL A 52 12.89 0.24 -3.32
CA VAL A 52 12.86 0.70 -1.93
C VAL A 52 12.42 2.16 -1.90
N PRO A 53 11.36 2.52 -1.13
CA PRO A 53 11.01 3.92 -0.94
C PRO A 53 12.14 4.65 -0.22
N VAL A 54 12.37 5.91 -0.61
CA VAL A 54 13.34 6.82 0.01
C VAL A 54 12.92 7.18 1.43
N ASP A 55 11.62 7.36 1.64
CA ASP A 55 11.07 7.68 2.95
C ASP A 55 9.64 7.14 3.09
N VAL A 56 9.30 6.70 4.30
CA VAL A 56 7.95 6.27 4.67
C VAL A 56 7.64 6.87 6.03
N ARG A 57 6.58 7.68 6.11
CA ARG A 57 6.15 8.32 7.36
C ARG A 57 4.68 8.09 7.61
N LEU A 58 4.33 7.80 8.85
CA LEU A 58 2.94 7.79 9.31
C LEU A 58 2.67 9.11 10.03
N LEU A 59 1.76 9.92 9.49
CA LEU A 59 1.39 11.23 10.01
C LEU A 59 -0.15 11.34 10.06
N ASP A 60 -0.73 11.48 11.25
CA ASP A 60 -2.16 11.74 11.46
C ASP A 60 -3.11 10.82 10.65
N GLY A 61 -2.85 9.52 10.66
CA GLY A 61 -3.64 8.52 9.94
C GLY A 61 -3.47 8.55 8.40
N CYS A 62 -2.47 9.28 7.92
CA CYS A 62 -1.99 9.28 6.55
C CYS A 62 -0.59 8.65 6.48
N MET A 63 -0.41 7.69 5.57
CA MET A 63 0.92 7.17 5.24
C MET A 63 1.47 7.95 4.06
N PHE A 64 2.60 8.62 4.26
CA PHE A 64 3.37 9.26 3.20
C PHE A 64 4.46 8.31 2.71
N VAL A 65 4.49 8.05 1.41
CA VAL A 65 5.49 7.19 0.77
C VAL A 65 6.18 7.98 -0.32
N LEU A 66 7.51 8.12 -0.21
CA LEU A 66 8.33 8.85 -1.15
C LEU A 66 9.26 7.90 -1.89
N TYR A 67 9.22 7.91 -3.21
CA TYR A 67 10.13 7.15 -4.06
C TYR A 67 11.18 8.04 -4.72
N GLN A 68 12.28 7.43 -5.17
CA GLN A 68 13.27 8.12 -5.96
C GLN A 68 12.72 8.40 -7.37
N ALA A 69 12.28 7.35 -8.07
CA ALA A 69 11.81 7.42 -9.44
C ALA A 69 10.28 7.49 -9.53
N ARG A 70 9.79 8.15 -10.58
CA ARG A 70 8.34 8.29 -10.85
C ARG A 70 7.68 6.95 -11.14
N LYS A 71 8.34 6.11 -11.92
CA LYS A 71 7.85 4.78 -12.30
C LYS A 71 7.53 3.90 -11.08
N ASP A 72 8.37 3.97 -10.05
CA ASP A 72 8.19 3.18 -8.82
C ASP A 72 7.01 3.70 -8.00
N ALA A 73 6.87 5.02 -7.92
CA ALA A 73 5.73 5.67 -7.29
C ALA A 73 4.42 5.32 -8.00
N GLU A 74 4.40 5.29 -9.34
CA GLU A 74 3.26 4.88 -10.15
C GLU A 74 2.93 3.39 -9.95
N ALA A 75 3.93 2.51 -9.93
CA ALA A 75 3.73 1.09 -9.69
C ALA A 75 3.11 0.82 -8.31
N PHE A 76 3.61 1.51 -7.27
CA PHE A 76 3.04 1.43 -5.93
C PHE A 76 1.63 2.00 -5.85
N ALA A 77 1.39 3.15 -6.49
CA ALA A 77 0.07 3.77 -6.57
C ALA A 77 -0.96 2.87 -7.28
N ALA A 78 -0.55 2.17 -8.33
CA ALA A 78 -1.40 1.23 -9.06
C ALA A 78 -1.71 -0.04 -8.26
N TRP A 79 -0.78 -0.52 -7.43
CA TRP A 79 -1.00 -1.69 -6.58
C TRP A 79 -2.06 -1.46 -5.49
N ILE A 80 -2.17 -0.23 -4.96
CA ILE A 80 -3.10 0.10 -3.86
C ILE A 80 -4.57 -0.26 -4.16
N PRO A 81 -5.20 0.19 -5.26
CA PRO A 81 -6.58 -0.16 -5.57
C PRO A 81 -6.78 -1.67 -5.80
N ASP A 82 -5.82 -2.35 -6.43
CA ASP A 82 -5.89 -3.80 -6.66
C ASP A 82 -5.84 -4.58 -5.34
N ALA A 83 -4.94 -4.18 -4.43
CA ALA A 83 -4.83 -4.76 -3.09
C ALA A 83 -6.13 -4.53 -2.28
N LEU A 84 -6.73 -3.35 -2.38
CA LEU A 84 -8.01 -3.06 -1.74
C LEU A 84 -9.15 -3.94 -2.27
N ALA A 85 -9.25 -4.11 -3.58
CA ALA A 85 -10.26 -4.97 -4.19
C ALA A 85 -10.09 -6.43 -3.73
N ALA A 86 -8.85 -6.93 -3.67
CA ALA A 86 -8.54 -8.27 -3.19
C ALA A 86 -8.94 -8.45 -1.71
N VAL A 87 -8.60 -7.48 -0.86
CA VAL A 87 -8.97 -7.49 0.56
C VAL A 87 -10.48 -7.43 0.74
N GLU A 88 -11.19 -6.58 0.00
CA GLU A 88 -12.65 -6.47 0.07
C GLU A 88 -13.33 -7.77 -0.39
N HIS A 89 -12.82 -8.41 -1.45
CA HIS A 89 -13.34 -9.69 -1.91
C HIS A 89 -13.17 -10.78 -0.84
N GLY A 90 -12.01 -10.85 -0.17
CA GLY A 90 -11.78 -11.75 0.95
C GLY A 90 -12.75 -11.54 2.12
N TYR A 91 -13.05 -10.28 2.45
CA TYR A 91 -14.08 -9.97 3.47
C TYR A 91 -15.50 -10.41 3.06
N ARG A 92 -15.83 -10.40 1.76
CA ARG A 92 -17.17 -10.78 1.28
C ARG A 92 -17.41 -12.28 1.33
N THR A 93 -16.39 -13.11 1.10
CA THR A 93 -16.52 -14.58 1.18
C THR A 93 -16.70 -15.10 2.61
N MET A 94 -16.38 -14.27 3.60
CA MET A 94 -16.51 -14.55 5.04
C MET A 94 -17.90 -14.25 5.64
N ARG A 95 -18.74 -13.46 4.97
CA ARG A 95 -20.10 -13.12 5.46
C ARG A 95 -21.17 -14.16 5.06
N GLY A 96 -20.75 -15.41 4.83
CA GLY A 96 -21.64 -16.54 4.56
C GLY A 96 -22.28 -17.08 5.83
#